data_AF-A0AAD5VED9-F1
#
_entry.id   AF-A0AAD5VED9-F1
#
_cell.length_a   1.000
_cell.length_b   1.000
_cell.length_c   1.000
_cell.angle_alpha   90.00
_cell.angle_beta   90.00
_cell.angle_gamma   90.00
#
_symmetry.space_group_name_H-M   'P 1'
#
loop_
_entity.id
_entity.type
_entity.pdbx_description
1 polymer ?
#
loop_
_entity_poly.entity_id
_entity_poly.type
_entity_poly.pdbx_seq_one_letter_code
_entity_poly.pdbx_strand_id
1 'polypeptide(L)'
;MESTKVLRPPSTPSDKPRIVLNLNMHGGRRALVSRCRPIATSLDIKSLPVAEGGYQGKPFKEATSLKQPYDLADLEANHFKYIPWDGKTPRPILDINRRVCAVLAGQPDDKDYEIKCRGVYEAMTSAVSSVVFDDKDKHHVRGDYPVLNVGLTPGQGSTHPINVDLGKYERVVEELLKNDFIQAIARYQNDSFNTWNPKVYARYHMRLRLLFGHRKYGVELRRITSGVYPSAAFNFGPQAWTNRHRDPKNVSYGWCAITTTGDFDPTKGGHLVLEGLKLVIEFPPGATILIPSATFIHGNVPVSVVEKRASFTQYCPAGLLRFVDNGFVTLADLRRKSKRRYLEIIANRKSHWEEGISLYSTLEELMTMNCHK
;
A
#
# COMPACT_ATOMS: atom_id res chain seq x y z
N MET A 1 -45.25 -43.33 32.88
CA MET A 1 -43.83 -42.96 33.01
C MET A 1 -43.34 -42.57 31.64
N GLU A 2 -43.50 -41.31 31.26
CA GLU A 2 -43.13 -40.80 29.93
C GLU A 2 -41.71 -40.24 29.94
N SER A 3 -40.95 -40.64 28.93
CA SER A 3 -39.53 -40.39 28.75
C SER A 3 -39.24 -38.93 28.38
N THR A 4 -38.42 -38.26 29.18
CA THR A 4 -37.80 -36.96 28.86
C THR A 4 -36.79 -37.11 27.71
N LYS A 5 -37.12 -36.58 26.53
CA LYS A 5 -36.16 -36.31 25.44
C LYS A 5 -35.42 -35.00 25.73
N VAL A 6 -34.12 -35.10 25.97
CA VAL A 6 -33.19 -33.96 26.06
C VAL A 6 -32.94 -33.42 24.64
N LEU A 7 -33.44 -32.21 24.35
CA LEU A 7 -33.14 -31.47 23.12
C LEU A 7 -31.71 -30.92 23.19
N ARG A 8 -30.83 -31.41 22.29
CA ARG A 8 -29.50 -30.80 22.05
C ARG A 8 -29.69 -29.51 21.22
N PRO A 9 -28.92 -28.44 21.49
CA PRO A 9 -28.94 -27.25 20.65
C PRO A 9 -28.30 -27.54 19.28
N PRO A 10 -28.74 -26.87 18.20
CA PRO A 10 -28.20 -27.08 16.87
C PRO A 10 -26.73 -26.63 16.81
N SER A 11 -25.89 -27.49 16.25
CA SER A 11 -24.49 -27.21 15.94
C SER A 11 -24.41 -26.07 14.91
N THR A 12 -23.84 -24.94 15.31
CA THR A 12 -23.50 -23.86 14.38
C THR A 12 -22.42 -24.34 13.39
N PRO A 13 -22.59 -24.15 12.07
CA PRO A 13 -21.50 -24.38 11.12
C PRO A 13 -20.38 -23.39 11.41
N SER A 14 -19.23 -23.91 11.84
CA SER A 14 -18.03 -23.10 12.07
C SER A 14 -17.33 -22.83 10.74
N ASP A 15 -17.93 -22.01 9.88
CA ASP A 15 -17.22 -21.43 8.74
C ASP A 15 -16.37 -20.25 9.23
N LYS A 16 -15.28 -20.58 9.93
CA LYS A 16 -14.13 -19.68 9.98
C LYS A 16 -13.45 -19.81 8.63
N PRO A 17 -13.37 -18.76 7.80
CA PRO A 17 -12.46 -18.77 6.67
C PRO A 17 -11.04 -18.93 7.24
N ARG A 18 -10.49 -20.15 7.15
CA ARG A 18 -9.06 -20.38 7.31
C ARG A 18 -8.40 -19.71 6.11
N ILE A 19 -7.88 -18.51 6.31
CA ILE A 19 -6.89 -17.94 5.41
C ILE A 19 -5.67 -18.85 5.52
N VAL A 20 -5.54 -19.80 4.60
CA VAL A 20 -4.30 -20.54 4.41
C VAL A 20 -3.35 -19.57 3.74
N LEU A 21 -2.44 -18.97 4.53
CA LEU A 21 -1.30 -18.24 4.01
C LEU A 21 -0.39 -19.25 3.31
N ASN A 22 -0.62 -19.48 2.02
CA ASN A 22 0.31 -20.23 1.18
C ASN A 22 1.54 -19.35 0.92
N LEU A 23 2.43 -19.26 1.90
CA LEU A 23 3.80 -18.82 1.70
C LEU A 23 4.54 -19.91 0.90
N ASN A 24 4.24 -20.05 -0.39
CA ASN A 24 5.13 -20.75 -1.32
C ASN A 24 6.32 -19.85 -1.65
N MET A 25 7.10 -19.52 -0.61
CA MET A 25 8.50 -19.12 -0.76
C MET A 25 9.30 -20.31 -0.24
N HIS A 26 9.86 -21.12 -1.13
CA HIS A 26 10.66 -22.27 -0.75
C HIS A 26 11.76 -21.85 0.24
N GLY A 27 11.61 -22.20 1.52
CA GLY A 27 12.54 -21.88 2.62
C GLY A 27 12.03 -20.92 3.72
N GLY A 28 10.86 -20.29 3.57
CA GLY A 28 10.27 -19.40 4.57
C GLY A 28 10.99 -18.04 4.75
N ARG A 29 10.46 -17.16 5.61
CA ARG A 29 10.98 -15.78 5.81
C ARG A 29 12.48 -15.75 6.10
N ARG A 30 12.99 -16.65 6.95
CA ARG A 30 14.40 -16.72 7.33
C ARG A 30 15.32 -16.96 6.12
N ALA A 31 14.99 -17.94 5.26
CA ALA A 31 15.80 -18.22 4.08
C ALA A 31 15.81 -17.03 3.11
N LEU A 32 14.66 -16.39 2.90
CA LEU A 32 14.55 -15.20 2.05
C LEU A 32 15.44 -14.06 2.56
N VAL A 33 15.32 -13.72 3.85
CA VAL A 33 16.06 -12.62 4.47
C VAL A 33 17.57 -12.91 4.47
N SER A 34 17.98 -14.16 4.69
CA SER A 34 19.41 -14.54 4.70
C SER A 34 20.12 -14.39 3.35
N ARG A 35 19.38 -14.42 2.24
CA ARG A 35 19.93 -14.36 0.87
C ARG A 35 19.87 -12.96 0.26
N CYS A 36 19.16 -12.04 0.90
CA CYS A 36 18.97 -10.70 0.34
C CYS A 36 20.23 -9.84 0.47
N ARG A 37 20.40 -8.89 -0.46
CA ARG A 37 21.45 -7.86 -0.40
C ARG A 37 20.82 -6.52 -0.02
N PRO A 38 20.90 -6.10 1.26
CA PRO A 38 20.24 -4.87 1.71
C PRO A 38 20.89 -3.62 1.11
N ILE A 39 20.09 -2.57 0.98
CA ILE A 39 20.53 -1.23 0.60
C ILE A 39 20.55 -0.39 1.88
N ALA A 40 21.74 -0.16 2.45
CA ALA A 40 21.89 0.71 3.61
C ALA A 40 21.85 2.19 3.20
N THR A 41 21.16 2.99 4.00
CA THR A 41 21.04 4.45 3.81
C THR A 41 21.31 5.19 5.13
N SER A 42 21.56 6.49 5.05
CA SER A 42 21.79 7.36 6.21
C SER A 42 20.51 8.01 6.77
N LEU A 43 19.34 7.72 6.19
CA LEU A 43 18.08 8.30 6.64
C LEU A 43 17.74 7.82 8.05
N ASP A 44 17.49 8.75 8.98
CA ASP A 44 16.71 8.42 10.17
C ASP A 44 15.23 8.61 9.86
N ILE A 45 14.50 7.50 9.73
CA ILE A 45 13.07 7.57 9.45
C ILE A 45 12.31 8.34 10.53
N LYS A 46 12.77 8.40 11.79
CA LYS A 46 12.10 9.19 12.83
C LYS A 46 12.02 10.68 12.50
N SER A 47 12.97 11.20 11.72
CA SER A 47 13.03 12.60 11.28
C SER A 47 12.00 12.96 10.21
N LEU A 48 11.31 11.97 9.62
CA LEU A 48 10.40 12.22 8.52
C LEU A 48 9.16 13.00 8.94
N PRO A 49 8.61 13.84 8.05
CA PRO A 49 7.55 14.76 8.42
C PRO A 49 6.19 14.06 8.50
N VAL A 50 5.65 14.00 9.71
CA VAL A 50 4.29 13.53 10.01
C VAL A 50 3.38 14.66 10.47
N ALA A 51 2.10 14.57 10.14
CA ALA A 51 1.09 15.51 10.61
C ALA A 51 0.86 15.36 12.12
N GLU A 52 0.24 16.37 12.73
CA GLU A 52 -0.09 16.34 14.15
C GLU A 52 -0.89 15.07 14.50
N GLY A 53 -0.38 14.35 15.51
CA GLY A 53 -0.91 13.09 15.98
C GLY A 53 -0.48 11.84 15.21
N GLY A 54 0.48 11.95 14.29
CA GLY A 54 1.32 10.84 13.83
C GLY A 54 0.66 9.82 12.90
N TYR A 55 -0.64 9.88 12.62
CA TYR A 55 -1.32 8.92 11.72
C TYR A 55 -1.04 9.16 10.23
N GLN A 56 -0.79 10.41 9.85
CA GLN A 56 -0.74 10.86 8.45
C GLN A 56 0.58 11.55 8.17
N GLY A 57 1.02 11.55 6.92
CA GLY A 57 2.17 12.34 6.49
C GLY A 57 1.86 13.83 6.44
N LYS A 58 2.87 14.69 6.51
CA LYS A 58 2.67 16.11 6.15
C LYS A 58 2.47 16.24 4.64
N PRO A 59 1.49 17.04 4.18
CA PRO A 59 1.36 17.36 2.77
C PRO A 59 2.68 17.87 2.21
N PHE A 60 3.07 17.32 1.06
CA PHE A 60 4.14 17.89 0.26
C PHE A 60 3.52 18.96 -0.64
N LYS A 61 3.96 20.20 -0.49
CA LYS A 61 3.56 21.32 -1.35
C LYS A 61 4.78 21.75 -2.14
N GLU A 62 4.75 21.48 -3.43
CA GLU A 62 5.68 22.07 -4.39
C GLU A 62 4.94 23.16 -5.15
N ALA A 63 5.63 24.28 -5.41
CA ALA A 63 5.08 25.31 -6.27
C ALA A 63 4.87 24.73 -7.67
N THR A 64 3.72 25.00 -8.29
CA THR A 64 3.38 24.45 -9.62
C THR A 64 4.44 24.77 -10.67
N SER A 65 5.11 25.92 -10.56
CA SER A 65 6.22 26.34 -11.43
C SER A 65 7.49 25.50 -11.32
N LEU A 66 7.63 24.69 -10.27
CA LEU A 66 8.79 23.81 -10.02
C LEU A 66 8.51 22.35 -10.36
N LYS A 67 7.29 22.01 -10.78
CA LYS A 67 6.94 20.64 -11.20
C LYS A 67 7.64 20.32 -12.51
N GLN A 68 8.81 19.71 -12.40
CA GLN A 68 9.51 19.10 -13.53
C GLN A 68 9.48 17.58 -13.36
N PRO A 69 9.31 16.82 -14.46
CA PRO A 69 9.55 15.39 -14.43
C PRO A 69 10.96 15.09 -13.94
N TYR A 70 11.17 13.95 -13.29
CA TYR A 70 12.51 13.53 -12.95
C TYR A 70 13.31 13.21 -14.21
N ASP A 71 14.54 13.71 -14.26
CA ASP A 71 15.54 13.39 -15.26
C ASP A 71 16.71 12.63 -14.62
N LEU A 72 17.24 11.61 -15.32
CA LEU A 72 18.30 10.77 -14.78
C LEU A 72 19.63 11.53 -14.62
N ALA A 73 19.98 12.41 -15.55
CA ALA A 73 21.20 13.19 -15.47
C ALA A 73 21.12 14.21 -14.33
N ASP A 74 19.96 14.84 -14.14
CA ASP A 74 19.73 15.73 -12.99
C ASP A 74 19.84 14.98 -11.65
N LEU A 75 19.29 13.77 -11.56
CA LEU A 75 19.37 12.95 -10.35
C LEU A 75 20.81 12.52 -10.05
N GLU A 76 21.58 12.14 -11.07
CA GLU A 76 23.00 11.83 -10.95
C GLU A 76 23.81 13.05 -10.47
N ALA A 77 23.59 14.22 -11.10
CA ALA A 77 24.23 15.48 -10.71
C ALA A 77 23.89 15.88 -9.25
N ASN A 78 22.71 15.49 -8.76
CA ASN A 78 22.26 15.72 -7.38
C ASN A 78 22.63 14.58 -6.41
N HIS A 79 23.61 13.76 -6.80
CA HIS A 79 24.21 12.67 -6.00
C HIS A 79 23.21 11.62 -5.54
N PHE A 80 22.17 11.36 -6.33
CA PHE A 80 21.34 10.19 -6.07
C PHE A 80 22.11 8.92 -6.45
N LYS A 81 21.97 7.89 -5.61
CA LYS A 81 22.55 6.58 -5.86
C LYS A 81 21.65 5.79 -6.81
N TYR A 82 22.18 5.45 -7.97
CA TYR A 82 21.56 4.53 -8.92
C TYR A 82 21.57 3.10 -8.37
N ILE A 83 20.43 2.42 -8.45
CA ILE A 83 20.23 1.05 -7.98
C ILE A 83 19.74 0.20 -9.16
N PRO A 84 20.65 -0.53 -9.84
CA PRO A 84 20.26 -1.54 -10.81
C PRO A 84 19.49 -2.65 -10.10
N TRP A 85 18.40 -3.11 -10.69
CA TRP A 85 17.56 -4.14 -10.08
C TRP A 85 16.87 -5.03 -11.10
N ASP A 86 17.08 -6.34 -10.95
CA ASP A 86 16.48 -7.38 -11.80
C ASP A 86 14.95 -7.50 -11.66
N GLY A 87 14.36 -6.82 -10.68
CA GLY A 87 12.94 -6.91 -10.38
C GLY A 87 12.51 -8.22 -9.73
N LYS A 88 13.42 -9.15 -9.47
CA LYS A 88 13.11 -10.50 -8.99
C LYS A 88 13.66 -10.72 -7.60
N THR A 89 14.94 -10.39 -7.39
CA THR A 89 15.63 -10.64 -6.13
C THR A 89 15.24 -9.59 -5.10
N PRO A 90 14.69 -9.96 -3.92
CA PRO A 90 14.31 -8.96 -2.94
C PRO A 90 15.50 -8.19 -2.38
N ARG A 91 15.35 -6.87 -2.23
CA ARG A 91 16.37 -5.96 -1.66
C ARG A 91 15.73 -5.05 -0.61
N PRO A 92 15.84 -5.37 0.69
CA PRO A 92 15.36 -4.48 1.75
C PRO A 92 16.21 -3.21 1.82
N ILE A 93 15.55 -2.07 2.03
CA ILE A 93 16.20 -0.78 2.25
C ILE A 93 16.24 -0.53 3.76
N LEU A 94 17.42 -0.21 4.27
CA LEU A 94 17.67 -0.01 5.69
C LEU A 94 17.87 1.45 5.99
N ASP A 95 17.28 1.89 7.10
CA ASP A 95 17.55 3.20 7.69
C ASP A 95 18.86 3.18 8.51
N ILE A 96 19.23 4.33 9.08
CA ILE A 96 20.46 4.48 9.88
C ILE A 96 20.48 3.58 11.13
N ASN A 97 19.31 3.18 11.63
CA ASN A 97 19.14 2.29 12.77
C ASN A 97 18.96 0.83 12.35
N ARG A 98 19.30 0.47 11.11
CA ARG A 98 19.25 -0.90 10.56
C ARG A 98 17.84 -1.51 10.52
N ARG A 99 16.80 -0.69 10.63
CA ARG A 99 15.40 -1.10 10.45
C ARG A 99 15.09 -1.17 8.96
N VAL A 100 14.35 -2.19 8.54
CA VAL A 100 13.83 -2.23 7.17
C VAL A 100 12.77 -1.14 7.04
N CYS A 101 13.03 -0.12 6.20
CA CYS A 101 12.16 1.03 6.02
C CYS A 101 11.39 1.02 4.70
N ALA A 102 11.83 0.22 3.73
CA ALA A 102 11.15 -0.09 2.48
C ALA A 102 11.73 -1.39 1.91
N VAL A 103 11.11 -1.97 0.89
CA VAL A 103 11.65 -3.16 0.22
C VAL A 103 11.36 -3.16 -1.27
N LEU A 104 12.39 -3.48 -2.05
CA LEU A 104 12.22 -3.96 -3.42
C LEU A 104 11.84 -5.43 -3.30
N ALA A 105 10.55 -5.73 -3.32
CA ALA A 105 10.04 -7.06 -2.96
C ALA A 105 10.21 -8.08 -4.07
N GLY A 106 10.34 -7.63 -5.31
CA GLY A 106 10.59 -8.50 -6.46
C GLY A 106 9.30 -9.03 -7.06
N GLN A 107 9.32 -10.31 -7.45
CA GLN A 107 8.20 -11.02 -8.06
C GLN A 107 8.02 -12.36 -7.34
N PRO A 108 6.81 -12.95 -7.32
CA PRO A 108 6.63 -14.30 -6.83
C PRO A 108 7.44 -15.29 -7.66
N ASP A 109 7.92 -16.35 -7.01
CA ASP A 109 8.59 -17.47 -7.67
C ASP A 109 7.56 -18.37 -8.37
N ASP A 110 7.08 -17.87 -9.51
CA ASP A 110 6.01 -18.47 -10.29
C ASP A 110 6.36 -18.33 -11.78
N LYS A 111 6.48 -19.48 -12.45
CA LYS A 111 6.91 -19.57 -13.85
C LYS A 111 5.96 -18.86 -14.80
N ASP A 112 4.68 -18.77 -14.44
CA ASP A 112 3.65 -18.12 -15.25
C ASP A 112 3.43 -16.66 -14.84
N TYR A 113 4.22 -16.12 -13.90
CA TYR A 113 4.00 -14.78 -13.37
C TYR A 113 4.12 -13.69 -14.45
N GLU A 114 5.04 -13.85 -15.40
CA GLU A 114 5.17 -12.91 -16.52
C GLU A 114 3.88 -12.82 -17.35
N ILE A 115 3.22 -13.96 -17.60
CA ILE A 115 1.92 -14.03 -18.29
C ILE A 115 0.87 -13.28 -17.47
N LYS A 116 0.84 -13.50 -16.15
CA LYS A 116 -0.09 -12.80 -15.25
C LYS A 116 0.14 -11.28 -15.29
N CYS A 117 1.38 -10.82 -15.28
CA CYS A 117 1.69 -9.39 -15.37
C CYS A 117 1.22 -8.77 -16.68
N ARG A 118 1.47 -9.44 -17.81
CA ARG A 118 0.96 -9.03 -19.13
C ARG A 118 -0.56 -8.96 -19.15
N GLY A 119 -1.22 -10.00 -18.63
CA GLY A 119 -2.67 -10.04 -18.52
C GLY A 119 -3.27 -8.94 -17.63
N VAL A 120 -2.56 -8.49 -16.59
CA VAL A 120 -2.98 -7.29 -15.83
C VAL A 120 -2.90 -6.03 -16.68
N TYR A 121 -1.83 -5.83 -17.45
CA TYR A 121 -1.72 -4.65 -18.33
C TYR A 121 -2.81 -4.65 -19.41
N GLU A 122 -3.09 -5.80 -20.00
CA GLU A 122 -4.15 -5.98 -20.99
C GLU A 122 -5.54 -5.71 -20.40
N ALA A 123 -5.83 -6.26 -19.21
CA ALA A 123 -7.09 -6.01 -18.51
C ALA A 123 -7.29 -4.51 -18.20
N MET A 124 -6.23 -3.83 -17.73
CA MET A 124 -6.26 -2.39 -17.48
C MET A 124 -6.41 -1.58 -18.76
N THR A 125 -5.79 -2.00 -19.86
CA THR A 125 -5.92 -1.33 -21.16
C THR A 125 -7.34 -1.48 -21.72
N SER A 126 -7.91 -2.69 -21.64
CA SER A 126 -9.29 -2.97 -22.05
C SER A 126 -10.29 -2.14 -21.22
N ALA A 127 -10.05 -2.03 -19.90
CA ALA A 127 -10.82 -1.17 -19.02
C ALA A 127 -10.77 0.31 -19.44
N VAL A 128 -9.61 0.81 -19.87
CA VAL A 128 -9.51 2.20 -20.34
C VAL A 128 -10.32 2.43 -21.61
N SER A 129 -10.30 1.47 -22.53
CA SER A 129 -11.04 1.58 -23.79
C SER A 129 -12.56 1.46 -23.62
N SER A 130 -13.04 0.94 -22.49
CA SER A 130 -14.47 0.70 -22.25
C SER A 130 -15.17 1.84 -21.50
N VAL A 131 -14.45 2.84 -20.98
CA VAL A 131 -15.03 3.96 -20.22
C VAL A 131 -14.44 5.31 -20.61
N VAL A 132 -15.26 6.36 -20.53
CA VAL A 132 -14.81 7.75 -20.71
C VAL A 132 -14.45 8.34 -19.35
N PHE A 133 -13.17 8.62 -19.14
CA PHE A 133 -12.66 9.24 -17.91
C PHE A 133 -13.01 10.72 -17.82
N ASP A 134 -13.39 11.18 -16.62
CA ASP A 134 -13.53 12.60 -16.33
C ASP A 134 -12.15 13.27 -16.31
N ASP A 135 -12.09 14.58 -16.57
CA ASP A 135 -10.83 15.31 -16.58
C ASP A 135 -10.11 15.26 -15.24
N LYS A 136 -10.84 15.27 -14.12
CA LYS A 136 -10.28 15.13 -12.76
C LYS A 136 -9.55 13.79 -12.53
N ASP A 137 -9.95 12.75 -13.27
CA ASP A 137 -9.41 11.41 -13.14
C ASP A 137 -8.22 11.19 -14.09
N LYS A 138 -8.02 12.08 -15.08
CA LYS A 138 -6.86 12.09 -16.01
C LYS A 138 -5.79 13.11 -15.62
N HIS A 139 -6.21 14.27 -15.12
CA HIS A 139 -5.34 15.42 -14.85
C HIS A 139 -5.35 15.69 -13.35
N HIS A 140 -4.29 15.26 -12.68
CA HIS A 140 -4.21 15.34 -11.24
C HIS A 140 -2.82 15.73 -10.76
N VAL A 141 -2.71 16.06 -9.47
CA VAL A 141 -1.48 16.60 -8.89
C VAL A 141 -0.24 15.71 -9.08
N ARG A 142 -0.45 14.40 -9.30
CA ARG A 142 0.60 13.39 -9.50
C ARG A 142 1.00 13.17 -10.95
N GLY A 143 0.34 13.78 -11.94
CA GLY A 143 0.63 13.53 -13.36
C GLY A 143 -0.62 13.54 -14.24
N ASP A 144 -0.41 13.30 -15.53
CA ASP A 144 -1.43 13.29 -16.58
C ASP A 144 -1.64 11.88 -17.12
N TYR A 145 -2.43 11.09 -16.41
CA TYR A 145 -2.83 9.73 -16.80
C TYR A 145 -4.11 9.34 -16.04
N PRO A 146 -4.94 8.41 -16.57
CA PRO A 146 -6.17 8.01 -15.88
C PRO A 146 -5.87 7.24 -14.58
N VAL A 147 -6.57 7.56 -13.50
CA VAL A 147 -6.50 6.83 -12.22
C VAL A 147 -7.88 6.54 -11.66
N LEU A 148 -8.07 5.33 -11.13
CA LEU A 148 -9.23 5.00 -10.29
C LEU A 148 -8.79 4.53 -8.91
N ASN A 149 -9.26 5.22 -7.88
CA ASN A 149 -9.09 4.82 -6.49
C ASN A 149 -10.31 4.03 -6.03
N VAL A 150 -10.09 2.89 -5.37
CA VAL A 150 -11.13 1.92 -5.02
C VAL A 150 -11.00 1.48 -3.56
N GLY A 151 -12.05 0.88 -3.02
CA GLY A 151 -12.08 0.35 -1.65
C GLY A 151 -12.57 1.38 -0.64
N LEU A 152 -11.94 1.48 0.52
CA LEU A 152 -12.43 2.32 1.60
C LEU A 152 -11.82 3.72 1.60
N THR A 153 -12.62 4.70 2.02
CA THR A 153 -12.16 6.05 2.37
C THR A 153 -12.61 6.39 3.79
N PRO A 154 -11.88 7.24 4.55
CA PRO A 154 -12.35 7.78 5.82
C PRO A 154 -13.65 8.59 5.68
N GLY A 155 -13.99 8.95 4.44
CA GLY A 155 -15.15 9.71 4.00
C GLY A 155 -14.90 11.22 4.08
N GLN A 156 -15.25 11.92 2.99
CA GLN A 156 -15.01 13.35 2.83
C GLN A 156 -16.15 14.14 3.49
N GLY A 157 -16.15 14.17 4.83
CA GLY A 157 -17.22 14.82 5.62
C GLY A 157 -18.25 13.86 6.20
N SER A 158 -18.13 12.55 5.94
CA SER A 158 -18.91 11.55 6.67
C SER A 158 -18.42 11.42 8.12
N THR A 159 -19.28 10.86 8.97
CA THR A 159 -18.98 10.59 10.39
C THR A 159 -18.31 9.23 10.62
N HIS A 160 -18.05 8.47 9.55
CA HIS A 160 -17.48 7.11 9.60
C HIS A 160 -16.94 6.70 8.21
N PRO A 161 -16.04 5.70 8.15
CA PRO A 161 -15.56 5.13 6.89
C PRO A 161 -16.67 4.63 5.97
N ILE A 162 -16.48 4.79 4.67
CA ILE A 162 -17.41 4.34 3.61
C ILE A 162 -16.63 3.72 2.44
N ASN A 163 -17.32 3.00 1.56
CA ASN A 163 -16.76 2.63 0.26
C ASN A 163 -16.60 3.89 -0.61
N VAL A 164 -15.56 3.93 -1.43
CA VAL A 164 -15.43 4.94 -2.47
C VAL A 164 -16.61 4.80 -3.43
N ASP A 165 -17.30 5.92 -3.70
CA ASP A 165 -18.31 5.98 -4.75
C ASP A 165 -17.62 5.97 -6.12
N LEU A 166 -17.87 4.91 -6.88
CA LEU A 166 -17.28 4.68 -8.19
C LEU A 166 -18.15 5.24 -9.32
N GLY A 167 -19.41 5.59 -9.04
CA GLY A 167 -20.37 6.05 -10.04
C GLY A 167 -20.33 5.21 -11.33
N LYS A 168 -20.08 5.87 -12.46
CA LYS A 168 -20.00 5.23 -13.78
C LYS A 168 -18.86 4.21 -13.94
N TYR A 169 -17.90 4.18 -13.02
CA TYR A 169 -16.76 3.24 -13.06
C TYR A 169 -17.02 1.93 -12.29
N GLU A 170 -18.17 1.76 -11.63
CA GLU A 170 -18.40 0.61 -10.75
C GLU A 170 -18.22 -0.73 -11.49
N ARG A 171 -18.86 -0.89 -12.67
CA ARG A 171 -18.77 -2.12 -13.46
C ARG A 171 -17.33 -2.48 -13.84
N VAL A 172 -16.58 -1.53 -14.41
CA VAL A 172 -15.22 -1.80 -14.88
C VAL A 172 -14.27 -2.11 -13.72
N VAL A 173 -14.45 -1.42 -12.59
CA VAL A 173 -13.67 -1.70 -11.38
C VAL A 173 -14.01 -3.07 -10.80
N GLU A 174 -15.28 -3.47 -10.78
CA GLU A 174 -15.66 -4.80 -10.33
C GLU A 174 -15.07 -5.91 -11.20
N GLU A 175 -15.06 -5.73 -12.52
CA GLU A 175 -14.42 -6.65 -13.47
C GLU A 175 -12.90 -6.76 -13.21
N LEU A 176 -12.22 -5.63 -13.01
CA LEU A 176 -10.79 -5.59 -12.64
C LEU A 176 -10.53 -6.26 -11.29
N LEU A 177 -11.36 -6.02 -10.28
CA LEU A 177 -11.22 -6.65 -8.97
C LEU A 177 -11.55 -8.14 -9.00
N LYS A 178 -12.37 -8.64 -9.94
CA LYS A 178 -12.63 -10.07 -10.12
C LYS A 178 -11.58 -10.78 -10.97
N ASN A 179 -10.70 -10.04 -11.66
CA ASN A 179 -9.66 -10.61 -12.51
C ASN A 179 -8.60 -11.38 -11.68
N ASP A 180 -8.36 -12.64 -12.05
CA ASP A 180 -7.47 -13.53 -11.30
C ASP A 180 -6.01 -13.07 -11.28
N PHE A 181 -5.54 -12.40 -12.34
CA PHE A 181 -4.18 -11.88 -12.41
C PHE A 181 -3.98 -10.68 -11.48
N ILE A 182 -4.97 -9.77 -11.42
CA ILE A 182 -4.96 -8.66 -10.46
C ILE A 182 -5.01 -9.20 -9.03
N GLN A 183 -5.85 -10.21 -8.76
CA GLN A 183 -5.90 -10.85 -7.45
C GLN A 183 -4.59 -11.57 -7.10
N ALA A 184 -3.87 -12.14 -8.07
CA ALA A 184 -2.56 -12.72 -7.84
C ALA A 184 -1.52 -11.68 -7.41
N ILE A 185 -1.47 -10.52 -8.10
CA ILE A 185 -0.60 -9.40 -7.70
C ILE A 185 -0.96 -8.90 -6.30
N ALA A 186 -2.25 -8.71 -6.02
CA ALA A 186 -2.71 -8.26 -4.71
C ALA A 186 -2.31 -9.21 -3.56
N ARG A 187 -2.39 -10.53 -3.80
CA ARG A 187 -1.90 -11.54 -2.84
C ARG A 187 -0.39 -11.40 -2.61
N TYR A 188 0.40 -11.27 -3.67
CA TYR A 188 1.84 -11.09 -3.54
C TYR A 188 2.23 -9.81 -2.78
N GLN A 189 1.53 -8.70 -3.05
CA GLN A 189 1.69 -7.45 -2.33
C GLN A 189 1.39 -7.61 -0.84
N ASN A 190 0.29 -8.29 -0.49
CA ASN A 190 -0.09 -8.59 0.88
C ASN A 190 0.97 -9.45 1.60
N ASP A 191 1.43 -10.52 0.95
CA ASP A 191 2.39 -11.46 1.53
C ASP A 191 3.78 -10.84 1.69
N SER A 192 4.16 -9.97 0.75
CA SER A 192 5.36 -9.14 0.86
C SER A 192 5.29 -8.21 2.08
N PHE A 193 4.13 -7.60 2.35
CA PHE A 193 3.96 -6.74 3.52
C PHE A 193 4.10 -7.54 4.83
N ASN A 194 3.44 -8.69 4.93
CA ASN A 194 3.58 -9.57 6.11
C ASN A 194 5.01 -10.11 6.27
N THR A 195 5.72 -10.33 5.17
CA THR A 195 7.09 -10.83 5.19
C THR A 195 8.07 -9.79 5.72
N TRP A 196 8.01 -8.57 5.20
CA TRP A 196 9.04 -7.54 5.41
C TRP A 196 8.68 -6.54 6.51
N ASN A 197 7.41 -6.42 6.90
CA ASN A 197 6.98 -5.57 7.99
C ASN A 197 5.81 -6.20 8.79
N PRO A 198 6.05 -7.37 9.44
CA PRO A 198 5.00 -8.17 10.07
C PRO A 198 4.27 -7.47 11.22
N LYS A 199 4.98 -6.64 12.00
CA LYS A 199 4.37 -5.95 13.14
C LYS A 199 3.39 -4.88 12.68
N VAL A 200 3.71 -4.12 11.62
CA VAL A 200 2.77 -3.14 11.03
C VAL A 200 1.63 -3.85 10.30
N TYR A 201 1.92 -4.95 9.59
CA TYR A 201 0.92 -5.82 8.99
C TYR A 201 -0.12 -6.29 10.03
N ALA A 202 0.35 -6.81 11.18
CA ALA A 202 -0.53 -7.25 12.27
C ALA A 202 -1.39 -6.10 12.83
N ARG A 203 -0.80 -4.89 12.93
CA ARG A 203 -1.52 -3.67 13.33
C ARG A 203 -2.64 -3.32 12.36
N TYR A 204 -2.40 -3.39 11.05
CA TYR A 204 -3.43 -3.23 10.00
C TYR A 204 -4.51 -4.30 10.12
N HIS A 205 -4.10 -5.57 10.14
CA HIS A 205 -5.00 -6.72 10.18
C HIS A 205 -5.96 -6.63 11.36
N MET A 206 -5.46 -6.36 12.57
CA MET A 206 -6.28 -6.25 13.78
C MET A 206 -7.32 -5.13 13.66
N ARG A 207 -6.89 -3.92 13.26
CA ARG A 207 -7.76 -2.74 13.21
C ARG A 207 -8.81 -2.83 12.10
N LEU A 208 -8.42 -3.33 10.94
CA LEU A 208 -9.36 -3.51 9.84
C LEU A 208 -10.32 -4.67 10.11
N ARG A 209 -9.88 -5.74 10.79
CA ARG A 209 -10.79 -6.78 11.29
C ARG A 209 -11.83 -6.22 12.25
N LEU A 210 -11.42 -5.33 13.17
CA LEU A 210 -12.37 -4.63 14.06
C LEU A 210 -13.34 -3.75 13.27
N LEU A 211 -12.86 -3.03 12.24
CA LEU A 211 -13.71 -2.19 11.39
C LEU A 211 -14.76 -3.01 10.61
N PHE A 212 -14.32 -4.00 9.85
CA PHE A 212 -15.21 -4.85 9.05
C PHE A 212 -16.15 -5.70 9.94
N GLY A 213 -15.73 -6.08 11.14
CA GLY A 213 -16.55 -6.83 12.10
C GLY A 213 -17.51 -5.96 12.93
N HIS A 214 -17.45 -4.63 12.81
CA HIS A 214 -18.26 -3.74 13.65
C HIS A 214 -19.73 -3.76 13.22
N ARG A 215 -20.65 -4.12 14.13
CA ARG A 215 -22.09 -4.28 13.83
C ARG A 215 -22.77 -3.09 13.17
N LYS A 216 -22.32 -1.87 13.47
CA LYS A 216 -22.88 -0.63 12.90
C LYS A 216 -22.16 -0.14 11.65
N TYR A 217 -20.85 -0.31 11.58
CA TYR A 217 -20.00 0.41 10.61
C TYR A 217 -19.38 -0.53 9.58
N GLY A 218 -19.29 -1.83 9.86
CA GLY A 218 -18.67 -2.81 8.98
C GLY A 218 -19.62 -3.45 7.98
N VAL A 219 -20.93 -3.45 8.24
CA VAL A 219 -21.94 -4.19 7.47
C VAL A 219 -21.97 -3.80 5.99
N GLU A 220 -21.77 -2.52 5.69
CA GLU A 220 -21.82 -2.01 4.31
C GLU A 220 -20.43 -1.95 3.65
N LEU A 221 -19.34 -2.21 4.39
CA LEU A 221 -17.98 -2.06 3.87
C LEU A 221 -17.57 -3.28 3.06
N ARG A 222 -17.11 -3.05 1.83
CA ARG A 222 -16.67 -4.09 0.91
C ARG A 222 -15.17 -4.26 0.98
N ARG A 223 -14.72 -5.51 1.00
CA ARG A 223 -13.30 -5.85 0.77
C ARG A 223 -13.02 -5.87 -0.72
N ILE A 224 -11.91 -5.26 -1.13
CA ILE A 224 -11.47 -5.27 -2.53
C ILE A 224 -10.54 -6.44 -2.85
N THR A 225 -9.88 -7.00 -1.84
CA THR A 225 -8.99 -8.16 -1.95
C THR A 225 -9.05 -8.97 -0.64
N SER A 226 -8.51 -10.18 -0.64
CA SER A 226 -8.39 -11.01 0.57
C SER A 226 -7.32 -10.51 1.57
N GLY A 227 -6.51 -9.53 1.18
CA GLY A 227 -5.40 -9.01 1.99
C GLY A 227 -5.79 -8.00 3.07
N VAL A 228 -4.78 -7.41 3.71
CA VAL A 228 -4.93 -6.36 4.73
C VAL A 228 -5.19 -4.98 4.14
N TYR A 229 -4.99 -4.78 2.84
CA TYR A 229 -5.18 -3.47 2.24
C TYR A 229 -6.67 -3.19 1.98
N PRO A 230 -7.23 -2.11 2.56
CA PRO A 230 -8.64 -1.76 2.37
C PRO A 230 -8.89 -0.95 1.10
N SER A 231 -7.84 -0.47 0.43
CA SER A 231 -7.94 0.45 -0.71
C SER A 231 -6.86 0.14 -1.74
N ALA A 232 -7.14 0.48 -3.00
CA ALA A 232 -6.19 0.35 -4.10
C ALA A 232 -6.35 1.48 -5.12
N ALA A 233 -5.35 1.64 -5.98
CA ALA A 233 -5.35 2.53 -7.12
C ALA A 233 -4.93 1.76 -8.37
N PHE A 234 -5.72 1.89 -9.43
CA PHE A 234 -5.37 1.51 -10.79
C PHE A 234 -4.84 2.77 -11.49
N ASN A 235 -3.53 2.85 -11.70
CA ASN A 235 -2.90 3.90 -12.50
C ASN A 235 -2.78 3.37 -13.93
N PHE A 236 -3.66 3.82 -14.81
CA PHE A 236 -3.81 3.27 -16.15
C PHE A 236 -2.76 3.83 -17.11
N GLY A 237 -2.23 2.95 -17.97
CA GLY A 237 -1.28 3.32 -19.00
C GLY A 237 -1.90 4.09 -20.17
N PRO A 238 -1.12 4.39 -21.22
CA PRO A 238 0.25 3.92 -21.44
C PRO A 238 1.35 4.74 -20.74
N GLN A 239 1.02 5.91 -20.18
CA GLN A 239 2.02 6.86 -19.66
C GLN A 239 1.86 7.10 -18.16
N ALA A 240 1.52 6.05 -17.39
CA ALA A 240 1.37 6.17 -15.94
C ALA A 240 2.73 6.28 -15.26
N TRP A 241 3.28 7.48 -15.18
CA TRP A 241 4.42 7.84 -14.34
C TRP A 241 4.03 9.03 -13.47
N THR A 242 4.55 9.10 -12.25
CA THR A 242 4.13 10.14 -11.29
C THR A 242 5.16 11.23 -11.10
N ASN A 243 4.72 12.48 -11.07
CA ASN A 243 5.46 13.60 -10.49
C ASN A 243 5.83 13.35 -9.03
N ARG A 244 6.84 14.05 -8.53
CA ARG A 244 7.26 13.98 -7.13
C ARG A 244 6.12 14.34 -6.16
N HIS A 245 5.84 13.47 -5.20
CA HIS A 245 4.76 13.66 -4.24
C HIS A 245 4.94 12.83 -2.96
N ARG A 246 4.02 13.06 -2.02
CA ARG A 246 3.69 12.14 -0.92
C ARG A 246 2.23 11.76 -1.03
N ASP A 247 1.86 10.66 -0.38
CA ASP A 247 0.47 10.29 -0.13
C ASP A 247 0.08 10.58 1.33
N PRO A 248 -0.02 11.85 1.75
CA PRO A 248 -0.11 12.21 3.15
C PRO A 248 -1.33 11.63 3.87
N LYS A 249 -2.37 11.22 3.12
CA LYS A 249 -3.60 10.64 3.68
C LYS A 249 -3.44 9.17 4.10
N ASN A 250 -2.40 8.48 3.62
CA ASN A 250 -2.09 7.10 3.99
C ASN A 250 -1.48 7.04 5.39
N VAL A 251 -1.49 5.85 6.01
CA VAL A 251 -0.85 5.64 7.32
C VAL A 251 0.63 5.99 7.23
N SER A 252 1.10 6.91 8.08
CA SER A 252 2.47 7.46 8.07
C SER A 252 3.57 6.38 8.15
N TYR A 253 3.42 5.42 9.06
CA TYR A 253 4.32 4.28 9.24
C TYR A 253 3.88 3.06 8.42
N GLY A 254 2.75 3.15 7.70
CA GLY A 254 2.23 2.08 6.86
C GLY A 254 2.96 2.01 5.53
N TRP A 255 2.94 0.84 4.89
CA TRP A 255 3.56 0.66 3.57
C TRP A 255 2.49 0.51 2.50
N CYS A 256 2.62 1.26 1.42
CA CYS A 256 1.87 1.01 0.19
C CYS A 256 2.66 0.03 -0.67
N ALA A 257 1.95 -0.89 -1.31
CA ALA A 257 2.54 -1.88 -2.20
C ALA A 257 2.23 -1.49 -3.64
N ILE A 258 3.26 -1.35 -4.46
CA ILE A 258 3.16 -0.86 -5.84
C ILE A 258 3.70 -1.97 -6.73
N THR A 259 2.92 -2.39 -7.72
CA THR A 259 3.40 -3.26 -8.81
C THR A 259 3.26 -2.50 -10.12
N THR A 260 4.35 -2.36 -10.86
CA THR A 260 4.31 -1.79 -12.22
C THR A 260 4.09 -2.87 -13.25
N THR A 261 3.47 -2.54 -14.38
CA THR A 261 3.22 -3.46 -15.49
C THR A 261 3.26 -2.69 -16.81
N GLY A 262 3.34 -3.40 -17.94
CA GLY A 262 3.48 -2.85 -19.28
C GLY A 262 4.75 -3.34 -19.97
N ASP A 263 5.15 -2.58 -20.98
CA ASP A 263 6.28 -2.87 -21.88
C ASP A 263 7.12 -1.60 -22.02
N PHE A 264 8.23 -1.56 -21.28
CA PHE A 264 9.17 -0.45 -21.23
C PHE A 264 10.55 -0.95 -20.79
N ASP A 265 11.58 -0.21 -21.16
CA ASP A 265 12.97 -0.45 -20.78
C ASP A 265 13.26 0.20 -19.40
N PRO A 266 13.34 -0.59 -18.31
CA PRO A 266 13.52 -0.06 -16.97
C PRO A 266 14.91 0.52 -16.71
N THR A 267 15.87 0.34 -17.63
CA THR A 267 17.19 0.98 -17.53
C THR A 267 17.18 2.40 -18.10
N LYS A 268 16.14 2.77 -18.86
CA LYS A 268 16.01 4.10 -19.51
C LYS A 268 14.93 4.98 -18.92
N GLY A 269 13.88 4.39 -18.36
CA GLY A 269 12.78 5.14 -17.77
C GLY A 269 11.94 4.30 -16.82
N GLY A 270 10.94 4.93 -16.18
CA GLY A 270 10.04 4.26 -15.24
C GLY A 270 10.64 3.97 -13.86
N HIS A 271 11.89 4.37 -13.60
CA HIS A 271 12.56 4.25 -12.30
C HIS A 271 11.69 4.79 -11.16
N LEU A 272 11.79 4.20 -9.97
CA LEU A 272 11.26 4.79 -8.75
C LEU A 272 12.33 5.68 -8.12
N VAL A 273 12.00 6.94 -7.87
CA VAL A 273 12.86 7.89 -7.18
C VAL A 273 12.37 8.04 -5.73
N LEU A 274 13.28 7.92 -4.76
CA LEU A 274 13.00 8.12 -3.34
C LEU A 274 13.94 9.21 -2.78
N GLU A 275 13.46 10.46 -2.73
CA GLU A 275 14.32 11.62 -2.45
C GLU A 275 14.96 11.58 -1.07
N GLY A 276 14.19 11.22 -0.04
CA GLY A 276 14.69 11.18 1.34
C GLY A 276 15.78 10.12 1.56
N LEU A 277 15.87 9.13 0.67
CA LEU A 277 16.90 8.09 0.68
C LEU A 277 18.00 8.35 -0.36
N LYS A 278 17.85 9.38 -1.21
CA LYS A 278 18.70 9.66 -2.38
C LYS A 278 18.90 8.43 -3.26
N LEU A 279 17.80 7.72 -3.59
CA LEU A 279 17.84 6.53 -4.45
C LEU A 279 17.08 6.75 -5.76
N VAL A 280 17.65 6.24 -6.86
CA VAL A 280 16.99 6.04 -8.16
C VAL A 280 17.05 4.55 -8.47
N ILE A 281 15.90 3.91 -8.62
CA ILE A 281 15.79 2.46 -8.62
C ILE A 281 15.16 2.00 -9.93
N GLU A 282 15.84 1.15 -10.68
CA GLU A 282 15.23 0.46 -11.83
C GLU A 282 13.99 -0.29 -11.35
N PHE A 283 12.84 -0.01 -11.95
CA PHE A 283 11.57 -0.60 -11.50
C PHE A 283 10.92 -1.35 -12.67
N PRO A 284 11.34 -2.60 -12.94
CA PRO A 284 10.90 -3.35 -14.11
C PRO A 284 9.43 -3.78 -14.05
N PRO A 285 8.78 -3.97 -15.22
CA PRO A 285 7.45 -4.58 -15.32
C PRO A 285 7.32 -5.86 -14.49
N GLY A 286 6.19 -5.99 -13.80
CA GLY A 286 5.84 -7.12 -12.94
C GLY A 286 6.41 -7.06 -11.53
N ALA A 287 7.47 -6.27 -11.29
CA ALA A 287 8.07 -6.17 -9.97
C ALA A 287 7.20 -5.38 -8.99
N THR A 288 7.37 -5.70 -7.70
CA THR A 288 6.68 -5.06 -6.58
C THR A 288 7.66 -4.33 -5.67
N ILE A 289 7.32 -3.11 -5.26
CA ILE A 289 8.05 -2.32 -4.26
C ILE A 289 7.06 -1.89 -3.16
N LEU A 290 7.48 -1.98 -1.89
CA LEU A 290 6.71 -1.46 -0.75
C LEU A 290 7.43 -0.28 -0.11
N ILE A 291 6.73 0.85 0.06
CA ILE A 291 7.27 2.08 0.65
C ILE A 291 6.31 2.76 1.64
N PRO A 292 6.83 3.49 2.64
CA PRO A 292 6.10 4.49 3.42
C PRO A 292 5.67 5.71 2.58
N SER A 293 4.71 5.52 1.67
CA SER A 293 4.36 6.56 0.67
C SER A 293 3.82 7.86 1.29
N ALA A 294 3.32 7.80 2.53
CA ALA A 294 2.89 8.98 3.26
C ALA A 294 4.03 9.91 3.69
N THR A 295 5.23 9.37 3.94
CA THR A 295 6.38 10.12 4.48
C THR A 295 7.51 10.28 3.47
N PHE A 296 7.70 9.32 2.58
CA PHE A 296 8.70 9.41 1.51
C PHE A 296 8.20 10.29 0.37
N ILE A 297 8.99 11.29 0.00
CA ILE A 297 8.80 11.97 -1.29
C ILE A 297 9.26 10.98 -2.36
N HIS A 298 8.37 10.69 -3.29
CA HIS A 298 8.61 9.72 -4.35
C HIS A 298 7.94 10.13 -5.65
N GLY A 299 8.43 9.57 -6.75
CA GLY A 299 7.85 9.70 -8.08
C GLY A 299 8.57 8.79 -9.06
N ASN A 300 8.34 8.98 -10.35
CA ASN A 300 8.97 8.18 -11.40
C ASN A 300 9.70 9.04 -12.41
N VAL A 301 10.80 8.52 -12.93
CA VAL A 301 11.36 8.98 -14.20
C VAL A 301 10.34 8.62 -15.29
N PRO A 302 9.98 9.54 -16.22
CA PRO A 302 9.11 9.21 -17.34
C PRO A 302 9.62 8.01 -18.14
N VAL A 303 8.70 7.23 -18.69
CA VAL A 303 9.03 6.27 -19.76
C VAL A 303 9.03 6.99 -21.11
N SER A 304 9.59 6.36 -22.14
CA SER A 304 9.52 6.90 -23.49
C SER A 304 8.06 7.01 -23.96
N VAL A 305 7.77 7.94 -24.86
CA VAL A 305 6.42 8.17 -25.40
C VAL A 305 5.87 6.99 -26.19
N VAL A 306 6.75 6.12 -26.70
CA VAL A 306 6.37 4.87 -27.41
C VAL A 306 6.22 3.68 -26.47
N GLU A 307 6.68 3.80 -25.23
CA GLU A 307 6.62 2.76 -24.21
C GLU A 307 5.31 2.80 -23.44
N LYS A 308 5.04 1.70 -22.74
CA LYS A 308 3.77 1.43 -22.08
C LYS A 308 3.99 1.10 -20.62
N ARG A 309 3.52 1.95 -19.72
CA ARG A 309 3.59 1.76 -18.27
C ARG A 309 2.23 1.98 -17.63
N ALA A 310 1.83 1.03 -16.79
CA ALA A 310 0.74 1.12 -15.84
C ALA A 310 1.23 0.69 -14.44
N SER A 311 0.40 0.90 -13.42
CA SER A 311 0.67 0.31 -12.10
C SER A 311 -0.59 0.03 -11.29
N PHE A 312 -0.52 -1.00 -10.46
CA PHE A 312 -1.52 -1.33 -9.47
C PHE A 312 -0.93 -1.14 -8.07
N THR A 313 -1.58 -0.31 -7.25
CA THR A 313 -1.08 0.06 -5.93
C THR A 313 -2.11 -0.25 -4.85
N GLN A 314 -1.73 -0.98 -3.80
CA GLN A 314 -2.54 -1.19 -2.61
C GLN A 314 -2.06 -0.32 -1.44
N TYR A 315 -3.00 0.29 -0.72
CA TYR A 315 -2.69 1.24 0.36
C TYR A 315 -3.77 1.25 1.46
N CYS A 316 -3.49 1.94 2.56
CA CYS A 316 -4.45 2.14 3.65
C CYS A 316 -4.53 3.62 4.03
N PRO A 317 -5.69 4.25 3.86
CA PRO A 317 -5.94 5.59 4.39
C PRO A 317 -5.88 5.59 5.92
N ALA A 318 -5.08 6.49 6.48
CA ALA A 318 -4.86 6.54 7.93
C ALA A 318 -6.12 6.85 8.74
N GLY A 319 -7.07 7.55 8.13
CA GLY A 319 -8.35 7.88 8.77
C GLY A 319 -9.15 6.64 9.16
N LEU A 320 -8.94 5.50 8.50
CA LEU A 320 -9.56 4.23 8.85
C LEU A 320 -9.03 3.71 10.19
N LEU A 321 -7.71 3.61 10.33
CA LEU A 321 -7.08 3.15 11.58
C LEU A 321 -7.35 4.14 12.72
N ARG A 322 -7.27 5.44 12.44
CA ARG A 322 -7.58 6.50 13.40
C ARG A 322 -9.02 6.44 13.90
N PHE A 323 -9.98 6.08 13.04
CA PHE A 323 -11.37 5.92 13.43
C PHE A 323 -11.55 4.76 14.41
N VAL A 324 -10.93 3.62 14.13
CA VAL A 324 -10.94 2.44 15.01
C VAL A 324 -10.26 2.74 16.35
N ASP A 325 -9.05 3.30 16.32
CA ASP A 325 -8.27 3.60 17.53
C ASP A 325 -8.95 4.66 18.42
N ASN A 326 -9.77 5.54 17.84
CA ASN A 326 -10.60 6.49 18.60
C ASN A 326 -11.84 5.86 19.23
N GLY A 327 -12.11 4.58 19.02
CA GLY A 327 -13.34 3.90 19.44
C GLY A 327 -14.52 4.20 18.52
N PHE A 328 -14.30 4.14 17.21
CA PHE A 328 -15.30 4.32 16.15
C PHE A 328 -15.98 5.70 16.16
N VAL A 329 -15.18 6.74 16.36
CA VAL A 329 -15.64 8.13 16.33
C VAL A 329 -14.60 9.05 15.68
N THR A 330 -15.07 10.01 14.89
CA THR A 330 -14.20 11.01 14.27
C THR A 330 -13.67 11.99 15.31
N LEU A 331 -12.51 12.60 15.03
CA LEU A 331 -12.01 13.70 15.86
C LEU A 331 -12.94 14.91 15.86
N ALA A 332 -13.58 15.19 14.71
CA ALA A 332 -14.55 16.28 14.61
C ALA A 332 -15.73 16.06 15.54
N ASP A 333 -16.28 14.84 15.57
CA ASP A 333 -17.36 14.49 16.51
C ASP A 333 -16.90 14.50 17.96
N LEU A 334 -15.69 14.01 18.26
CA LEU A 334 -15.14 14.08 19.61
C LEU A 334 -14.99 15.53 20.09
N ARG A 335 -14.42 16.41 19.26
CA ARG A 335 -14.25 17.83 19.59
C ARG A 335 -15.59 18.51 19.89
N ARG A 336 -16.64 18.13 19.15
CA ARG A 336 -18.01 18.65 19.33
C ARG A 336 -18.73 18.06 20.54
N LYS A 337 -18.60 16.76 20.79
CA LYS A 337 -19.39 16.03 21.81
C LYS A 337 -18.70 15.87 23.17
N SER A 338 -17.37 15.88 23.22
CA SER A 338 -16.61 15.66 24.45
C SER A 338 -15.19 16.27 24.36
N LYS A 339 -15.05 17.51 24.82
CA LYS A 339 -13.76 18.21 24.90
C LYS A 339 -12.72 17.44 25.72
N ARG A 340 -13.14 16.80 26.83
CA ARG A 340 -12.25 15.97 27.68
C ARG A 340 -11.65 14.80 26.89
N ARG A 341 -12.49 13.96 26.28
CA ARG A 341 -12.03 12.80 25.51
C ARG A 341 -11.20 13.22 24.29
N TYR A 342 -11.55 14.34 23.66
CA TYR A 342 -10.73 14.92 22.59
C TYR A 342 -9.33 15.26 23.10
N LEU A 343 -9.19 15.97 24.22
CA LEU A 343 -7.89 16.35 24.78
C LEU A 343 -7.07 15.13 25.21
N GLU A 344 -7.70 14.11 25.83
CA GLU A 344 -7.04 12.85 26.18
C GLU A 344 -6.47 12.13 24.95
N ILE A 345 -7.28 12.02 23.89
CA ILE A 345 -6.84 11.41 22.63
C ILE A 345 -5.72 12.22 21.98
N ILE A 346 -5.78 13.56 21.98
CA ILE A 346 -4.72 14.40 21.42
C ILE A 346 -3.42 14.28 22.25
N ALA A 347 -3.51 14.26 23.58
CA ALA A 347 -2.35 14.11 24.45
C ALA A 347 -1.62 12.78 24.23
N ASN A 348 -2.37 11.68 24.09
CA ASN A 348 -1.81 10.34 23.86
C ASN A 348 -1.26 10.14 22.45
N ARG A 349 -1.47 11.08 21.52
CA ARG A 349 -1.01 10.96 20.13
C ARG A 349 0.39 11.49 19.88
N LYS A 350 1.01 12.15 20.87
CA LYS A 350 2.39 12.64 20.75
C LYS A 350 3.41 11.53 20.49
N SER A 351 3.11 10.28 20.86
CA SER A 351 3.95 9.10 20.66
C SER A 351 3.55 8.23 19.47
N HIS A 352 2.45 8.54 18.76
CA HIS A 352 1.91 7.59 17.78
C HIS A 352 2.86 7.33 16.60
N TRP A 353 3.64 8.35 16.24
CA TRP A 353 4.65 8.21 15.20
C TRP A 353 5.78 7.28 15.65
N GLU A 354 6.30 7.53 16.85
CA GLU A 354 7.36 6.75 17.48
C GLU A 354 6.92 5.29 17.68
N GLU A 355 5.69 5.07 18.14
CA GLU A 355 5.05 3.75 18.28
C GLU A 355 4.78 3.06 16.94
N GLY A 356 4.57 3.82 15.87
CA GLY A 356 4.43 3.30 14.52
C GLY A 356 5.77 2.81 13.99
N ILE A 357 6.80 3.64 14.15
CA ILE A 357 8.16 3.36 13.73
C ILE A 357 8.82 2.26 14.57
N SER A 358 8.48 2.12 15.86
CA SER A 358 8.99 1.04 16.71
C SER A 358 8.51 -0.35 16.28
N LEU A 359 7.52 -0.42 15.38
CA LEU A 359 7.11 -1.68 14.76
C LEU A 359 8.00 -2.10 13.59
N TYR A 360 8.85 -1.22 13.06
CA TYR A 360 9.69 -1.60 11.93
C TYR A 360 10.71 -2.63 12.42
N SER A 361 10.82 -3.71 11.67
CA SER A 361 11.70 -4.82 12.06
C SER A 361 13.10 -4.60 11.48
N THR A 362 14.11 -5.02 12.21
CA THR A 362 15.46 -5.23 11.65
C THR A 362 15.52 -6.54 10.86
N LEU A 363 16.55 -6.75 10.06
CA LEU A 363 16.75 -8.03 9.37
C LEU A 363 16.94 -9.19 10.37
N GLU A 364 17.61 -8.94 11.49
CA GLU A 364 17.81 -9.93 12.55
C GLU A 364 16.49 -10.37 13.19
N GLU A 365 15.63 -9.41 13.51
CA GLU A 365 14.28 -9.69 13.98
C GLU A 365 13.47 -10.50 12.95
N LEU A 366 13.54 -10.15 11.66
CA LEU A 366 12.84 -10.90 10.61
C LEU A 366 13.34 -12.36 10.46
N MET A 367 14.61 -12.62 10.75
CA MET A 367 15.18 -13.98 10.71
C MET A 367 14.76 -14.84 11.91
N THR A 368 14.42 -14.22 13.05
CA THR A 368 14.07 -14.90 14.30
C THR A 368 12.56 -15.00 14.54
N MET A 369 11.76 -14.17 13.89
CA MET A 369 10.30 -14.25 13.96
C MET A 369 9.75 -15.50 13.29
N ASN A 370 9.10 -16.36 14.07
CA ASN A 370 8.27 -17.44 13.54
C ASN A 370 7.15 -16.86 12.65
N CYS A 371 6.94 -17.45 11.47
CA CYS A 371 5.71 -17.21 10.74
C CYS A 371 4.56 -17.71 11.61
N HIS A 372 3.68 -16.82 12.10
CA HIS A 372 2.43 -17.25 12.71
C HIS A 372 1.66 -18.05 11.64
N LYS A 373 1.48 -19.34 11.91
CA LYS A 373 0.76 -20.29 11.05
C LYS A 373 -0.73 -19.97 11.01
#